data_AF-A0A4U0Y361-F1
#
_entry.id   AF-A0A4U0Y361-F1
#
_cell.length_a   1.000
_cell.length_b   1.000
_cell.length_c   1.000
_cell.angle_alpha   90.00
_cell.angle_beta   90.00
_cell.angle_gamma   90.00
#
_symmetry.space_group_name_H-M   'P 1'
#
loop_
_entity.id
_entity.type
_entity.pdbx_description
1 polymer ?
#
loop_
_entity_poly.entity_id
_entity_poly.type
_entity_poly.pdbx_seq_one_letter_code
_entity_poly.pdbx_strand_id
1 'polypeptide(L)'
;MPEVEHSDVETSSLVDVDSPHVSSVPSDYETQSVKTDTQAERMEHEAEDRKRQAEQKAQEAKEKAAKAADKAKAKADEAADKIKKNSDNPVVVGNAVAVAAVGGLLGFGAYRKYTAGELTWKVVGAWAGVVGLFAAVDYYTSQYFFKRYPPKK
;
A
#
# COMPACT_ATOMS: atom_id res chain seq x y z
N MET A 1 -44.96 -72.87 -14.58
CA MET A 1 -44.53 -71.80 -13.67
C MET A 1 -45.62 -70.74 -13.71
N PRO A 2 -46.17 -70.27 -12.58
CA PRO A 2 -47.15 -69.20 -12.57
C PRO A 2 -46.50 -67.80 -12.53
N GLU A 3 -47.25 -66.86 -13.09
CA GLU A 3 -47.06 -65.42 -13.34
C GLU A 3 -46.50 -64.59 -12.16
N VAL A 4 -45.67 -63.59 -12.48
CA VAL A 4 -45.35 -62.47 -11.58
C VAL A 4 -46.20 -61.27 -12.03
N GLU A 5 -47.05 -60.75 -11.15
CA GLU A 5 -47.81 -59.52 -11.39
C GLU A 5 -46.87 -58.32 -11.58
N HIS A 6 -47.00 -57.62 -12.71
CA HIS A 6 -46.44 -56.30 -12.90
C HIS A 6 -47.43 -55.27 -12.33
N SER A 7 -47.04 -54.63 -11.23
CA SER A 7 -47.68 -53.39 -10.79
C SER A 7 -47.14 -52.25 -11.66
N ASP A 8 -48.01 -51.71 -12.51
CA ASP A 8 -47.74 -50.51 -13.30
C ASP A 8 -47.47 -49.33 -12.35
N VAL A 9 -46.19 -48.95 -12.24
CA VAL A 9 -45.80 -47.73 -11.55
C VAL A 9 -46.18 -46.57 -12.47
N GLU A 10 -47.23 -45.85 -12.10
CA GLU A 10 -47.65 -44.62 -12.79
C GLU A 10 -46.44 -43.69 -12.94
N THR A 11 -46.00 -43.52 -14.17
CA THR A 11 -45.04 -42.48 -14.54
C THR A 11 -45.79 -41.16 -14.49
N SER A 12 -45.73 -40.54 -13.31
CA SER A 12 -46.09 -39.12 -13.08
C SER A 12 -45.79 -38.31 -14.33
N SER A 13 -46.84 -37.82 -14.97
CA SER A 13 -46.78 -37.16 -16.27
C SER A 13 -45.69 -36.09 -16.26
N LEU A 14 -44.67 -36.32 -17.09
CA LEU A 14 -43.75 -35.30 -17.55
C LEU A 14 -44.60 -34.08 -17.94
N VAL A 15 -44.51 -33.00 -17.16
CA VAL A 15 -45.22 -31.76 -17.44
C VAL A 15 -44.87 -31.37 -18.87
N ASP A 16 -45.87 -31.39 -19.74
CA ASP A 16 -45.74 -30.99 -21.13
C ASP A 16 -45.23 -29.54 -21.15
N VAL A 17 -43.99 -29.37 -21.59
CA VAL A 17 -43.32 -28.07 -21.72
C VAL A 17 -43.58 -27.50 -23.12
N ASP A 18 -44.61 -27.96 -23.84
CA ASP A 18 -45.02 -27.38 -25.11
C ASP A 18 -45.92 -26.15 -24.90
N SER A 19 -45.32 -25.10 -24.34
CA SER A 19 -45.64 -23.74 -24.80
C SER A 19 -44.52 -23.32 -25.72
N PRO A 20 -44.77 -23.01 -27.01
CA PRO A 20 -43.75 -22.46 -27.91
C PRO A 20 -43.44 -21.02 -27.50
N HIS A 21 -42.87 -20.83 -26.31
CA HIS A 21 -42.32 -19.58 -25.88
C HIS A 21 -40.92 -19.49 -26.51
N VAL A 22 -40.90 -19.03 -27.76
CA VAL A 22 -39.66 -18.61 -28.40
C VAL A 22 -39.21 -17.35 -27.67
N SER A 23 -38.37 -17.52 -26.65
CA SER A 23 -37.63 -16.41 -26.07
C SER A 23 -36.63 -15.95 -27.13
N SER A 24 -37.06 -15.01 -27.97
CA SER A 24 -36.20 -14.41 -28.98
C SER A 24 -35.16 -13.57 -28.26
N VAL A 25 -33.91 -14.00 -28.33
CA VAL A 25 -32.79 -13.24 -27.82
C VAL A 25 -32.74 -11.91 -28.60
N PRO A 26 -32.67 -10.75 -27.91
CA PRO A 26 -32.52 -9.46 -28.56
C PRO A 26 -31.36 -9.44 -29.55
N SER A 27 -31.51 -8.79 -30.70
CA SER A 27 -30.48 -8.77 -31.76
C SER A 27 -29.16 -8.13 -31.33
N ASP A 28 -29.17 -7.36 -30.24
CA ASP A 28 -28.03 -6.68 -29.64
C ASP A 28 -27.34 -7.50 -28.52
N TYR A 29 -27.85 -8.68 -28.18
CA TYR A 29 -27.30 -9.54 -27.12
C TYR A 29 -25.81 -9.84 -27.27
N GLU A 30 -25.33 -10.03 -28.52
CA GLU A 30 -23.91 -10.25 -28.77
C GLU A 30 -23.04 -9.01 -28.48
N THR A 31 -23.61 -7.81 -28.61
CA THR A 31 -22.92 -6.54 -28.38
C THR A 31 -23.04 -6.02 -26.95
N GLN A 32 -23.92 -6.59 -26.13
CA GLN A 32 -24.09 -6.19 -24.73
C GLN A 32 -22.89 -6.62 -23.88
N SER A 33 -22.38 -5.68 -23.07
CA SER A 33 -21.28 -5.93 -22.13
C SER A 33 -21.68 -6.79 -20.94
N VAL A 34 -22.98 -6.85 -20.63
CA VAL A 34 -23.56 -7.66 -19.55
C VAL A 34 -24.76 -8.38 -20.13
N LYS A 35 -24.66 -9.71 -20.25
CA LYS A 35 -25.65 -10.53 -20.98
C LYS A 35 -26.73 -11.13 -20.06
N THR A 36 -26.51 -11.15 -18.75
CA THR A 36 -27.44 -11.70 -17.76
C THR A 36 -27.42 -10.87 -16.48
N ASP A 37 -28.55 -10.83 -15.76
CA ASP A 37 -28.66 -10.13 -14.48
C ASP A 37 -27.66 -10.67 -13.44
N THR A 38 -27.41 -11.99 -13.46
CA THR A 38 -26.40 -12.66 -12.62
C THR A 38 -24.96 -12.20 -12.90
N GLN A 39 -24.67 -11.73 -14.12
CA GLN A 39 -23.36 -11.14 -14.44
C GLN A 39 -23.27 -9.70 -13.94
N ALA A 40 -24.38 -8.94 -14.01
CA ALA A 40 -24.45 -7.59 -13.44
C ALA A 40 -24.21 -7.62 -11.92
N GLU A 41 -24.94 -8.49 -11.20
CA GLU A 41 -24.79 -8.66 -9.75
C GLU A 41 -23.36 -9.04 -9.35
N ARG A 42 -22.70 -9.92 -10.12
CA ARG A 42 -21.30 -10.28 -9.87
C ARG A 42 -20.36 -9.08 -10.00
N MET A 43 -20.52 -8.27 -11.04
CA MET A 43 -19.67 -7.09 -11.25
C MET A 43 -19.88 -6.02 -10.17
N GLU A 44 -21.10 -5.84 -9.70
CA GLU A 44 -21.40 -4.93 -8.59
C GLU A 44 -20.73 -5.39 -7.30
N HIS A 45 -20.86 -6.68 -6.95
CA HIS A 45 -20.19 -7.27 -5.78
C HIS A 45 -18.66 -7.16 -5.87
N GLU A 46 -18.04 -7.48 -7.02
CA GLU A 46 -16.60 -7.35 -7.21
C GLU A 46 -16.12 -5.88 -7.16
N ALA A 47 -16.96 -4.94 -7.59
CA ALA A 47 -16.66 -3.52 -7.47
C ALA A 47 -16.73 -3.06 -6.01
N GLU A 48 -17.73 -3.49 -5.25
CA GLU A 48 -17.84 -3.20 -3.81
C GLU A 48 -16.69 -3.84 -3.01
N ASP A 49 -16.31 -5.07 -3.34
CA ASP A 49 -15.19 -5.75 -2.69
C ASP A 49 -13.87 -5.04 -2.98
N ARG A 50 -13.64 -4.59 -4.23
CA ARG A 50 -12.48 -3.78 -4.57
C ARG A 50 -12.47 -2.44 -3.83
N LYS A 51 -13.63 -1.78 -3.68
CA LYS A 51 -13.75 -0.54 -2.90
C LYS A 51 -13.42 -0.79 -1.43
N ARG A 52 -14.01 -1.82 -0.80
CA ARG A 52 -13.72 -2.20 0.59
C ARG A 52 -12.23 -2.52 0.80
N GLN A 53 -11.61 -3.28 -0.10
CA GLN A 53 -10.18 -3.57 -0.02
C GLN A 53 -9.33 -2.30 -0.17
N ALA A 54 -9.71 -1.38 -1.06
CA ALA A 54 -8.99 -0.12 -1.23
C ALA A 54 -9.10 0.77 0.02
N GLU A 55 -10.28 0.84 0.63
CA GLU A 55 -10.52 1.56 1.88
C GLU A 55 -9.75 0.95 3.05
N GLN A 56 -9.76 -0.37 3.20
CA GLN A 56 -8.97 -1.07 4.23
C GLN A 56 -7.48 -0.79 4.06
N LYS A 57 -6.95 -0.92 2.84
CA LYS A 57 -5.54 -0.60 2.55
C LYS A 57 -5.21 0.86 2.85
N ALA A 58 -6.12 1.79 2.55
CA ALA A 58 -5.93 3.19 2.87
C ALA A 58 -5.94 3.45 4.39
N GLN A 59 -6.83 2.80 5.14
CA GLN A 59 -6.84 2.89 6.60
C GLN A 59 -5.57 2.30 7.22
N GLU A 60 -5.14 1.11 6.77
CA GLU A 60 -3.87 0.53 7.21
C GLU A 60 -2.68 1.43 6.90
N ALA A 61 -2.65 2.06 5.73
CA ALA A 61 -1.59 3.00 5.35
C ALA A 61 -1.58 4.22 6.29
N LYS A 62 -2.76 4.76 6.64
CA LYS A 62 -2.88 5.86 7.61
C LYS A 62 -2.39 5.44 9.00
N GLU A 63 -2.79 4.27 9.49
CA GLU A 63 -2.33 3.78 10.79
C GLU A 63 -0.82 3.55 10.81
N LYS A 64 -0.26 2.95 9.75
CA LYS A 64 1.19 2.74 9.61
C LYS A 64 1.92 4.07 9.58
N ALA A 65 1.38 5.07 8.89
CA ALA A 65 1.94 6.42 8.86
C ALA A 65 1.89 7.10 10.24
N ALA A 66 0.78 6.99 10.96
CA ALA A 66 0.65 7.54 12.32
C ALA A 66 1.66 6.90 13.28
N LYS A 67 1.73 5.55 13.29
CA LYS A 67 2.73 4.81 14.10
C LYS A 67 4.16 5.18 13.73
N ALA A 68 4.44 5.43 12.44
CA ALA A 68 5.77 5.88 12.00
C ALA A 68 6.08 7.30 12.48
N ALA A 69 5.10 8.20 12.44
CA ALA A 69 5.24 9.57 12.93
C ALA A 69 5.52 9.60 14.45
N ASP A 70 4.78 8.81 15.24
CA ASP A 70 5.00 8.72 16.69
C ASP A 70 6.40 8.18 17.02
N LYS A 71 6.83 7.14 16.30
CA LYS A 71 8.20 6.60 16.44
C LYS A 71 9.27 7.62 16.03
N ALA A 72 9.02 8.38 14.97
CA ALA A 72 9.94 9.43 14.52
C ALA A 72 10.07 10.52 15.58
N LYS A 73 8.95 10.93 16.19
CA LYS A 73 8.94 11.91 17.29
C LYS A 73 9.72 11.42 18.50
N ALA A 74 9.47 10.19 18.96
CA ALA A 74 10.20 9.60 20.09
C ALA A 74 11.73 9.53 19.82
N LYS A 75 12.13 9.16 18.60
CA LYS A 75 13.56 9.15 18.21
C LYS A 75 14.15 10.56 18.12
N ALA A 76 13.38 11.55 17.67
CA ALA A 76 13.82 12.93 17.62
C ALA A 76 14.04 13.50 19.03
N ASP A 77 13.16 13.19 19.97
CA ASP A 77 13.31 13.58 21.38
C ASP A 77 14.55 12.93 22.00
N GLU A 78 14.75 11.62 21.77
CA GLU A 78 15.96 10.91 22.23
C GLU A 78 17.25 11.49 21.62
N ALA A 79 17.23 11.81 20.33
CA ALA A 79 18.36 12.43 19.65
C ALA A 79 18.64 13.84 20.20
N ALA A 80 17.60 14.64 20.46
CA ALA A 80 17.74 15.95 21.06
C ALA A 80 18.38 15.87 22.45
N ASP A 81 17.97 14.91 23.27
CA ASP A 81 18.58 14.69 24.59
C ASP A 81 20.04 14.24 24.50
N LYS A 82 20.38 13.38 23.54
CA LYS A 82 21.77 13.00 23.25
C LYS A 82 22.61 14.19 22.81
N ILE A 83 22.09 15.06 21.94
CA ILE A 83 22.77 16.28 21.51
C ILE A 83 22.98 17.22 22.70
N LYS A 84 21.98 17.43 23.56
CA LYS A 84 22.10 18.27 24.76
C LYS A 84 23.18 17.75 25.71
N LYS A 85 23.18 16.44 26.00
CA LYS A 85 24.17 15.79 26.86
C LYS A 85 25.60 15.87 26.33
N ASN A 86 25.75 16.00 25.01
CA ASN A 86 27.03 15.99 24.32
C ASN A 86 27.28 17.31 23.57
N SER A 87 26.69 18.41 24.07
CA SER A 87 26.79 19.75 23.47
C SER A 87 28.20 20.33 23.50
N ASP A 88 29.05 19.80 24.37
CA ASP A 88 30.48 20.11 24.46
C ASP A 88 31.34 19.32 23.47
N ASN A 89 30.77 18.35 22.75
CA ASN A 89 31.49 17.55 21.78
C ASN A 89 31.29 18.13 20.35
N PRO A 90 32.34 18.67 19.73
CA PRO A 90 32.24 19.32 18.42
C PRO A 90 31.82 18.36 17.31
N VAL A 91 32.11 17.06 17.44
CA VAL A 91 31.74 16.05 16.44
C VAL A 91 30.24 15.80 16.45
N VAL A 92 29.62 15.72 17.63
CA VAL A 92 28.16 15.49 17.72
C VAL A 92 27.38 16.71 17.28
N VAL A 93 27.82 17.92 17.65
CA VAL A 93 27.19 19.16 17.17
C VAL A 93 27.36 19.30 15.65
N GLY A 94 28.56 19.03 15.12
CA GLY A 94 28.84 19.07 13.69
C GLY A 94 27.95 18.11 12.89
N ASN A 95 27.84 16.86 13.32
CA ASN A 95 26.98 15.87 12.68
C ASN A 95 25.50 16.28 12.75
N ALA A 96 25.03 16.81 13.88
CA ALA A 96 23.66 17.28 14.02
C ALA A 96 23.34 18.41 13.01
N VAL A 97 24.26 19.35 12.83
CA VAL A 97 24.13 20.43 11.83
C VAL A 97 24.14 19.86 10.41
N ALA A 98 25.04 18.92 10.10
CA ALA A 98 25.12 18.29 8.79
C ALA A 98 23.83 17.53 8.44
N VAL A 99 23.31 16.74 9.39
CA VAL A 99 22.04 16.03 9.24
C VAL A 99 20.87 16.99 9.05
N ALA A 100 20.82 18.08 9.82
CA ALA A 100 19.78 19.11 9.67
C ALA A 100 19.85 19.80 8.30
N ALA A 101 21.04 20.10 7.80
CA ALA A 101 21.24 20.70 6.49
C ALA A 101 20.80 19.76 5.36
N VAL A 102 21.21 18.49 5.41
CA VAL A 102 20.80 17.46 4.43
C VAL A 102 19.28 17.25 4.48
N GLY A 103 18.70 17.14 5.68
CA GLY A 103 17.26 17.00 5.87
C GLY A 103 16.48 18.21 5.33
N GLY A 104 16.97 19.43 5.56
CA GLY A 104 16.37 20.65 5.03
C GLY A 104 16.42 20.73 3.50
N LEU A 105 17.56 20.40 2.89
CA LEU A 105 17.72 20.36 1.43
C LEU A 105 16.79 19.31 0.79
N LEU A 106 16.70 18.13 1.39
CA LEU A 106 15.80 17.07 0.94
C LEU A 106 14.33 17.46 1.07
N GLY A 107 13.94 18.03 2.21
CA GLY A 107 12.57 18.48 2.46
C GLY A 107 12.14 19.56 1.49
N PHE A 108 12.99 20.57 1.28
CA PHE A 108 12.73 21.64 0.31
C PHE A 108 12.68 21.11 -1.13
N GLY A 109 13.63 20.25 -1.51
CA GLY A 109 13.68 19.64 -2.84
C GLY A 109 12.46 18.75 -3.12
N ALA A 110 12.05 17.93 -2.16
CA ALA A 110 10.86 17.09 -2.25
C ALA A 110 9.59 17.93 -2.34
N TYR A 111 9.45 18.98 -1.53
CA TYR A 111 8.30 19.89 -1.59
C TYR A 111 8.18 20.58 -2.96
N ARG A 112 9.29 21.08 -3.51
CA ARG A 112 9.31 21.68 -4.85
C ARG A 112 8.97 20.68 -5.95
N LYS A 113 9.45 19.44 -5.86
CA LYS A 113 9.13 18.39 -6.86
C LYS A 113 7.71 17.87 -6.73
N TYR A 114 7.17 17.80 -5.51
CA TYR A 114 5.77 17.45 -5.26
C TYR A 114 4.81 18.50 -5.83
N THR A 115 5.06 19.78 -5.55
CA THR A 115 4.26 20.90 -6.08
C THR A 115 4.33 21.02 -7.60
N ALA A 116 5.47 20.65 -8.21
CA ALA A 116 5.62 20.58 -9.66
C ALA A 116 5.01 19.32 -10.32
N GLY A 117 4.50 18.35 -9.54
CA GLY A 117 3.98 17.08 -10.08
C GLY A 117 5.06 16.13 -10.64
N GLU A 118 6.34 16.41 -10.42
CA GLU A 118 7.48 15.66 -10.96
C GLU A 118 8.04 14.61 -9.99
N LEU A 119 7.32 14.32 -8.90
CA LEU A 119 7.73 13.34 -7.89
C LEU A 119 7.61 11.92 -8.44
N THR A 120 8.65 11.46 -9.12
CA THR A 120 8.72 10.11 -9.69
C THR A 120 9.57 9.19 -8.81
N TRP A 121 9.32 7.88 -8.88
CA TRP A 121 10.15 6.86 -8.21
C TRP A 121 11.62 6.93 -8.60
N LYS A 122 11.94 7.39 -9.82
CA LYS A 122 13.32 7.64 -10.27
C LYS A 122 13.97 8.76 -9.47
N VAL A 123 13.27 9.87 -9.24
CA VAL A 123 13.75 11.00 -8.44
C VAL A 123 13.92 10.58 -6.98
N VAL A 124 12.95 9.85 -6.42
CA VAL A 124 13.05 9.30 -5.06
C VAL A 124 14.26 8.36 -4.95
N GLY A 125 14.46 7.46 -5.91
CA GLY A 125 15.61 6.55 -5.93
C GLY A 125 16.95 7.27 -6.04
N ALA A 126 17.05 8.32 -6.86
CA ALA A 126 18.25 9.13 -6.96
C ALA A 126 18.59 9.81 -5.62
N TRP A 127 17.60 10.42 -4.95
CA TRP A 127 17.81 11.02 -3.63
C TRP A 127 18.14 9.98 -2.55
N ALA A 128 17.54 8.79 -2.60
CA ALA A 128 17.90 7.68 -1.71
C ALA A 128 19.38 7.28 -1.88
N GLY A 129 19.89 7.27 -3.12
CA GLY A 129 21.31 7.04 -3.39
C GLY A 129 22.23 8.10 -2.78
N VAL A 130 21.87 9.39 -2.90
CA VAL A 130 22.62 10.49 -2.29
C VAL A 130 22.65 10.36 -0.76
N VAL A 131 21.52 10.06 -0.12
CA VAL A 131 21.44 9.82 1.33
C VAL A 131 22.29 8.62 1.74
N GLY A 132 22.27 7.54 0.95
CA GLY A 132 23.09 6.36 1.21
C GLY A 132 24.60 6.69 1.18
N LEU A 133 25.04 7.46 0.20
CA LEU A 133 26.44 7.91 0.12
C LEU A 133 26.82 8.81 1.31
N PHE A 134 25.97 9.77 1.65
CA PHE A 134 26.18 10.65 2.79
C PHE A 134 26.31 9.85 4.10
N ALA A 135 25.41 8.89 4.33
CA ALA A 135 25.43 8.04 5.52
C ALA A 135 26.72 7.21 5.62
N ALA A 136 27.21 6.68 4.50
CA ALA A 136 28.47 5.95 4.47
C ALA A 136 29.65 6.86 4.88
N VAL A 137 29.75 8.06 4.29
CA VAL A 137 30.81 9.03 4.60
C VAL A 137 30.74 9.47 6.07
N ASP A 138 29.55 9.82 6.55
CA ASP A 138 29.34 10.22 7.95
C ASP A 138 29.75 9.13 8.94
N TYR A 139 29.42 7.86 8.64
CA TYR A 139 29.79 6.73 9.50
C TYR A 139 31.31 6.59 9.67
N TYR A 140 32.07 6.56 8.56
CA TYR A 140 33.53 6.41 8.64
C TYR A 140 34.21 7.62 9.30
N THR A 141 33.71 8.82 9.00
CA THR A 141 34.22 10.07 9.57
C THR A 141 33.97 10.10 11.08
N SER A 142 32.74 9.82 11.49
CA SER A 142 32.35 9.76 12.90
C SER A 142 33.12 8.70 13.68
N GLN A 143 33.30 7.51 13.12
CA GLN A 143 34.12 6.45 13.75
C GLN A 143 35.58 6.90 13.97
N TYR A 144 36.15 7.65 13.03
CA TYR A 144 37.50 8.20 13.18
C TYR A 144 37.56 9.27 14.29
N PHE A 145 36.65 10.23 14.27
CA PHE A 145 36.67 11.35 15.21
C PHE A 145 36.16 11.01 16.61
N PHE A 146 35.27 10.03 16.78
CA PHE A 146 34.83 9.56 18.10
C PHE A 146 35.92 8.84 18.87
N LYS A 147 36.99 8.34 18.22
CA LYS A 147 38.19 7.87 18.92
C LYS A 147 38.92 9.00 19.64
N ARG A 148 38.85 10.22 19.10
CA ARG A 148 39.46 11.43 19.67
C ARG A 148 38.52 12.19 20.62
N TYR A 149 37.21 12.15 20.32
CA TYR A 149 36.16 12.83 21.07
C TYR A 149 35.00 11.86 21.37
N PRO A 150 35.13 10.95 22.34
CA PRO A 150 34.11 9.97 22.64
C PRO A 150 32.80 10.63 23.13
N PRO A 151 31.63 10.19 22.64
CA PRO A 151 30.35 10.73 23.09
C PRO A 151 29.92 10.15 24.45
N LYS A 152 29.20 10.96 25.22
CA LYS A 152 28.56 10.57 26.49
C LYS A 152 27.26 9.81 26.21
N LYS A 153 26.90 8.88 27.10
CA LYS A 153 25.71 8.02 26.99
C LYS A 153 24.42 8.75 27.38
#